data_AF-A0A8A1LGQ5-F1
#
_entry.id   AF-A0A8A1LGQ5-F1
#
_cell.length_a   1.000
_cell.length_b   1.000
_cell.length_c   1.000
_cell.angle_alpha   90.00
_cell.angle_beta   90.00
_cell.angle_gamma   90.00
#
_symmetry.space_group_name_H-M   'P 1'
#
loop_
_entity.id
_entity.type
_entity.pdbx_description
1 polymer ?
#
loop_
_entity_poly.entity_id
_entity_poly.type
_entity_poly.pdbx_seq_one_letter_code
_entity_poly.pdbx_strand_id
1 'polypeptide(L)'
;MRPLSFSVCARVGLLSSAFISRRLASNKPLSRSFTIGRRIMTVEGKPKGDLFSYSLGRFLYNEQMRLQERYVEFDVAALKDVVSTHTGRGNVVDFVKLSEGGFNRVFLLTLEDGFKTVVKIPYNFLVPKKYATASEVATLAFLRQKGIPVPDVYGWSSTPDNAVGAEYIVMEFVADMGLDTK
;
A
#
# COMPACT_ATOMS: atom_id res chain seq x y z
N MET A 1 11.82 42.69 19.11
CA MET A 1 11.80 43.60 17.94
C MET A 1 11.49 42.80 16.68
N ARG A 2 10.86 43.45 15.71
CA ARG A 2 9.90 42.92 14.72
C ARG A 2 10.50 42.00 13.63
N PRO A 3 9.64 41.15 13.01
CA PRO A 3 9.98 40.30 11.87
C PRO A 3 9.99 41.07 10.55
N LEU A 4 10.80 40.61 9.59
CA LEU A 4 10.86 41.14 8.22
C LEU A 4 9.72 40.53 7.38
N SER A 5 8.82 41.40 6.95
CA SER A 5 7.82 41.19 5.92
C SER A 5 8.43 41.54 4.57
N PHE A 6 8.31 40.66 3.57
CA PHE A 6 8.48 41.01 2.17
C PHE A 6 7.18 40.71 1.43
N SER A 7 6.48 41.80 1.13
CA SER A 7 5.38 41.88 0.18
C SER A 7 5.96 42.02 -1.23
N VAL A 8 5.51 41.18 -2.17
CA VAL A 8 5.68 41.43 -3.60
C VAL A 8 4.30 41.37 -4.24
N CYS A 9 3.87 42.53 -4.73
CA CYS A 9 2.70 42.78 -5.53
C CYS A 9 3.13 42.95 -6.98
N ALA A 10 2.53 42.22 -7.94
CA ALA A 10 2.51 42.65 -9.35
C ALA A 10 1.41 41.95 -10.18
N ARG A 11 0.39 42.76 -10.47
CA ARG A 11 -0.27 42.99 -11.77
C ARG A 11 -0.97 41.86 -12.54
N VAL A 12 -2.28 42.07 -12.60
CA VAL A 12 -3.30 41.64 -13.56
C VAL A 12 -2.91 41.94 -15.02
N GLY A 13 -3.20 41.00 -15.91
CA GLY A 13 -3.32 41.20 -17.36
C GLY A 13 -4.52 40.42 -17.90
N LEU A 14 -5.59 41.13 -18.29
CA LEU A 14 -6.71 40.62 -19.09
C LEU A 14 -6.32 40.60 -20.57
N LEU A 15 -6.71 39.56 -21.32
CA LEU A 15 -7.10 39.69 -22.74
C LEU A 15 -8.16 38.62 -23.11
N SER A 16 -8.99 39.01 -24.09
CA SER A 16 -10.37 38.58 -24.33
C SER A 16 -10.54 37.43 -25.35
N SER A 17 -11.53 36.57 -25.05
CA SER A 17 -12.50 35.85 -25.91
C SER A 17 -12.17 35.36 -27.34
N ALA A 18 -12.45 34.08 -27.60
CA ALA A 18 -13.12 33.63 -28.82
C ALA A 18 -14.04 32.42 -28.54
N PHE A 19 -15.30 32.54 -28.95
CA PHE A 19 -16.35 31.53 -28.91
C PHE A 19 -16.18 30.52 -30.05
N ILE A 20 -16.29 29.21 -29.76
CA ILE A 20 -16.70 28.20 -30.75
C ILE A 20 -17.75 27.28 -30.13
N SER A 21 -18.96 27.36 -30.67
CA SER A 21 -20.08 26.45 -30.42
C SER A 21 -19.98 25.25 -31.35
N ARG A 22 -20.18 24.03 -30.84
CA ARG A 22 -20.77 22.91 -31.61
C ARG A 22 -21.32 21.79 -30.70
N ARG A 23 -22.65 21.69 -30.79
CA ARG A 23 -23.61 20.59 -30.59
C ARG A 23 -23.26 19.33 -29.78
N LEU A 24 -24.20 19.10 -28.87
CA LEU A 24 -24.54 17.92 -28.06
C LEU A 24 -24.47 16.59 -28.82
N ALA A 25 -23.71 15.64 -28.28
CA ALA A 25 -23.91 14.21 -28.47
C ALA A 25 -24.34 13.58 -27.14
N SER A 26 -25.40 12.78 -27.21
CA SER A 26 -26.06 12.09 -26.12
C SER A 26 -25.10 11.19 -25.33
N ASN A 27 -24.84 11.54 -24.06
CA ASN A 27 -24.18 10.66 -23.10
C ASN A 27 -25.20 9.67 -22.55
N LYS A 28 -25.21 8.45 -23.08
CA LYS A 28 -25.79 7.31 -22.37
C LYS A 28 -24.79 6.88 -21.28
N PRO A 29 -25.17 6.87 -19.99
CA PRO A 29 -24.27 6.37 -18.96
C PRO A 29 -24.15 4.85 -19.15
N LEU A 30 -22.96 4.40 -19.55
CA LEU A 30 -22.62 2.99 -19.52
C LEU A 30 -22.40 2.64 -18.04
N SER A 31 -23.43 2.10 -17.38
CA SER A 31 -23.32 1.55 -16.03
C SER A 31 -22.44 0.31 -16.07
N ARG A 32 -21.12 0.52 -16.03
CA ARG A 32 -20.18 -0.55 -15.66
C ARG A 32 -20.09 -0.56 -14.15
N SER A 33 -20.92 -1.39 -13.54
CA SER A 33 -20.68 -1.86 -12.18
C SER A 33 -19.32 -2.58 -12.17
N PHE A 34 -18.26 -1.86 -11.77
CA PHE A 34 -17.02 -2.50 -11.38
C PHE A 34 -17.22 -3.04 -9.97
N THR A 35 -17.75 -4.25 -9.89
CA THR A 35 -17.65 -5.04 -8.68
C THR A 35 -16.17 -5.33 -8.47
N ILE A 36 -15.53 -4.61 -7.54
CA ILE A 36 -14.21 -4.99 -7.02
C ILE A 36 -14.45 -6.28 -6.22
N GLY A 37 -14.45 -7.41 -6.94
CA GLY A 37 -14.37 -8.72 -6.32
C GLY A 37 -13.00 -8.81 -5.65
N ARG A 38 -12.95 -8.61 -4.33
CA ARG A 38 -11.80 -9.01 -3.51
C ARG A 38 -11.63 -10.51 -3.68
N ARG A 39 -10.74 -10.92 -4.59
CA ARG A 39 -10.32 -12.31 -4.71
C ARG A 39 -9.38 -12.58 -3.54
N ILE A 40 -9.92 -13.07 -2.43
CA ILE A 40 -9.12 -13.68 -1.36
C ILE A 40 -8.43 -14.89 -2.01
N MET A 41 -7.12 -14.80 -2.19
CA MET A 41 -6.33 -15.83 -2.86
C MET A 41 -5.77 -16.78 -1.81
N THR A 42 -6.52 -17.82 -1.45
CA THR A 42 -6.03 -18.91 -0.60
C THR A 42 -4.77 -19.51 -1.23
N VAL A 43 -3.68 -19.61 -0.46
CA VAL A 43 -2.36 -20.09 -0.94
C VAL A 43 -2.23 -21.60 -0.77
N GLU A 44 -3.32 -22.34 -1.02
CA GLU A 44 -3.21 -23.78 -1.22
C GLU A 44 -3.15 -24.08 -2.72
N GLY A 45 -1.94 -24.38 -3.21
CA GLY A 45 -1.73 -24.99 -4.53
C GLY A 45 -1.35 -24.08 -5.71
N LYS A 46 -1.01 -22.79 -5.51
CA LYS A 46 -0.44 -21.97 -6.61
C LYS A 46 1.08 -22.16 -6.77
N PRO A 47 1.62 -22.09 -8.00
CA PRO A 47 3.07 -22.07 -8.21
C PRO A 47 3.67 -20.85 -7.50
N LYS A 48 4.82 -21.04 -6.85
CA LYS A 48 5.57 -20.06 -6.03
C LYS A 48 5.67 -18.64 -6.65
N GLY A 49 5.58 -18.51 -7.97
CA GLY A 49 5.68 -17.24 -8.69
C GLY A 49 4.64 -16.18 -8.35
N ASP A 50 3.42 -16.54 -7.93
CA ASP A 50 2.34 -15.55 -7.71
C ASP A 50 2.54 -14.66 -6.46
N LEU A 51 3.36 -15.09 -5.50
CA LEU A 51 3.62 -14.33 -4.28
C LEU A 51 4.52 -13.11 -4.52
N PHE A 52 5.43 -13.22 -5.49
CA PHE A 52 6.48 -12.23 -5.75
C PHE A 52 6.15 -11.29 -6.91
N SER A 53 5.33 -11.72 -7.86
CA SER A 53 4.91 -10.92 -9.02
C SER A 53 3.65 -10.10 -8.75
N TYR A 54 3.56 -8.93 -9.37
CA TYR A 54 2.32 -8.17 -9.45
C TYR A 54 1.31 -8.88 -10.38
N SER A 55 0.09 -9.13 -9.87
CA SER A 55 -0.96 -9.89 -10.58
C SER A 55 -2.34 -9.22 -10.59
N LEU A 56 -2.53 -8.10 -9.88
CA LEU A 56 -3.83 -7.42 -9.83
C LEU A 56 -4.21 -6.61 -11.09
N GLY A 57 -3.28 -6.32 -11.99
CA GLY A 57 -3.59 -5.48 -13.15
C GLY A 57 -2.52 -5.43 -14.22
N ARG A 58 -2.77 -4.63 -15.25
CA ARG A 58 -1.86 -4.35 -16.36
C ARG A 58 -1.52 -2.87 -16.43
N PHE A 59 -0.34 -2.56 -16.93
CA PHE A 59 0.10 -1.17 -17.08
C PHE A 59 -0.03 -0.73 -18.54
N LEU A 60 -0.55 0.48 -18.76
CA LEU A 60 -0.72 1.05 -20.10
C LEU A 60 0.63 1.39 -20.77
N TYR A 61 1.66 1.67 -19.99
CA TYR A 61 2.98 2.09 -20.47
C TYR A 61 4.10 1.36 -19.73
N ASN A 62 5.15 0.98 -20.46
CA ASN A 62 6.33 0.26 -19.95
C ASN A 62 5.99 -0.94 -19.04
N GLU A 63 5.02 -1.77 -19.43
CA GLU A 63 4.46 -2.85 -18.60
C GLU A 63 5.52 -3.76 -17.98
N GLN A 64 6.46 -4.25 -18.79
CA GLN A 64 7.54 -5.12 -18.31
C GLN A 64 8.39 -4.44 -17.23
N MET A 65 8.75 -3.17 -17.43
CA MET A 65 9.49 -2.39 -16.44
C MET A 65 8.66 -2.19 -15.16
N ARG A 66 7.37 -1.86 -15.27
CA ARG A 66 6.49 -1.66 -14.12
C ARG A 66 6.27 -2.93 -13.31
N LEU A 67 6.26 -4.09 -13.97
CA LEU A 67 6.20 -5.40 -13.34
C LEU A 67 7.52 -5.75 -12.65
N GLN A 68 8.66 -5.51 -13.30
CA GLN A 68 10.00 -5.72 -12.72
C GLN A 68 10.23 -4.84 -11.49
N GLU A 69 9.85 -3.56 -11.54
CA GLU A 69 9.92 -2.64 -10.39
C GLU A 69 9.13 -3.14 -9.17
N ARG A 70 8.05 -3.89 -9.39
CA ARG A 70 7.14 -4.45 -8.36
C ARG A 70 7.43 -5.90 -8.01
N TYR A 71 8.44 -6.49 -8.64
CA TYR A 71 8.92 -7.80 -8.26
C TYR A 71 9.79 -7.66 -7.01
N VAL A 72 9.37 -8.31 -5.94
CA VAL A 72 10.12 -8.37 -4.69
C VAL A 72 10.10 -9.82 -4.24
N GLU A 73 11.28 -10.43 -4.24
CA GLU A 73 11.52 -11.76 -3.70
C GLU A 73 11.92 -11.63 -2.23
N PHE A 74 11.43 -12.55 -1.41
CA PHE A 74 11.68 -12.58 0.02
C PHE A 74 11.53 -14.01 0.55
N ASP A 75 12.16 -14.30 1.68
CA ASP A 75 12.06 -15.59 2.33
C ASP A 75 10.73 -15.69 3.11
N VAL A 76 9.84 -16.56 2.64
CA VAL A 76 8.51 -16.78 3.23
C VAL A 76 8.61 -17.46 4.61
N ALA A 77 9.56 -18.36 4.81
CA ALA A 77 9.74 -19.05 6.09
C ALA A 77 10.26 -18.06 7.14
N ALA A 78 11.31 -17.31 6.80
CA ALA A 78 11.83 -16.26 7.68
C ALA A 78 10.77 -15.18 7.98
N LEU A 79 9.91 -14.83 7.02
CA LEU A 79 8.81 -13.89 7.26
C LEU A 79 7.80 -14.43 8.28
N LYS A 80 7.45 -15.71 8.20
CA LYS A 80 6.56 -16.34 9.19
C LYS A 80 7.19 -16.33 10.58
N ASP A 81 8.47 -16.66 10.69
CA ASP A 81 9.20 -16.67 11.97
C ASP A 81 9.26 -15.26 12.59
N VAL A 82 9.53 -14.25 11.77
CA VAL A 82 9.53 -12.84 12.17
C VAL A 82 8.15 -12.41 12.68
N VAL A 83 7.07 -12.81 12.01
CA VAL A 83 5.71 -12.50 12.45
C VAL A 83 5.39 -13.17 13.78
N SER A 84 5.73 -14.45 13.93
CA SER A 84 5.58 -15.19 15.19
C SER A 84 6.36 -14.53 16.32
N THR A 85 7.58 -14.05 16.04
CA THR A 85 8.44 -13.36 17.01
C THR A 85 7.86 -12.01 17.44
N HIS A 86 7.43 -11.16 16.49
CA HIS A 86 6.91 -9.83 16.80
C HIS A 86 5.54 -9.86 17.48
N THR A 87 4.71 -10.85 17.16
CA THR A 87 3.36 -10.96 17.74
C THR A 87 3.34 -11.77 19.05
N GLY A 88 4.29 -12.69 19.24
CA GLY A 88 4.35 -13.56 20.41
C GLY A 88 3.18 -14.53 20.55
N ARG A 89 2.47 -14.82 19.45
CA ARG A 89 1.17 -15.53 19.44
C ARG A 89 1.21 -16.92 18.78
N GLY A 90 2.40 -17.51 18.66
CA GLY A 90 2.60 -18.83 18.06
C GLY A 90 2.90 -18.79 16.57
N ASN A 91 2.83 -19.94 15.91
CA ASN A 91 3.25 -20.08 14.51
C ASN A 91 2.18 -19.58 13.54
N VAL A 92 2.61 -19.23 12.32
CA VAL A 92 1.71 -18.87 11.22
C VAL A 92 1.16 -20.14 10.56
N VAL A 93 -0.17 -20.32 10.64
CA VAL A 93 -0.88 -21.44 10.01
C VAL A 93 -1.37 -21.13 8.60
N ASP A 94 -1.69 -19.87 8.31
CA ASP A 94 -2.15 -19.44 6.98
C ASP A 94 -1.42 -18.18 6.52
N PHE A 95 -1.12 -18.11 5.23
CA PHE A 95 -0.38 -17.01 4.60
C PHE A 95 -1.01 -16.70 3.24
N VAL A 96 -1.70 -15.56 3.14
CA VAL A 96 -2.48 -15.19 1.96
C VAL A 96 -2.04 -13.83 1.43
N LYS A 97 -1.88 -13.74 0.11
CA LYS A 97 -1.70 -12.45 -0.57
C LYS A 97 -3.04 -11.72 -0.57
N LEU A 98 -3.17 -10.70 0.28
CA LEU A 98 -4.42 -9.98 0.53
C LEU A 98 -4.69 -8.92 -0.54
N SER A 99 -3.69 -8.10 -0.85
CA SER A 99 -3.83 -7.04 -1.85
C SER A 99 -2.49 -6.57 -2.39
N GLU A 100 -2.53 -5.92 -3.54
CA GLU A 100 -1.38 -5.24 -4.14
C GLU A 100 -1.77 -3.81 -4.44
N GLY A 101 -1.21 -2.88 -3.69
CA GLY A 101 -1.39 -1.45 -3.93
C GLY A 101 -0.43 -0.93 -4.98
N GLY A 102 -0.44 0.39 -5.17
CA GLY A 102 0.58 1.07 -5.96
C GLY A 102 1.97 1.01 -5.32
N PHE A 103 2.04 0.97 -3.98
CA PHE A 103 3.28 1.18 -3.21
C PHE A 103 3.76 -0.06 -2.46
N ASN A 104 2.84 -0.93 -2.04
CA ASN A 104 3.12 -2.08 -1.19
C ASN A 104 2.37 -3.32 -1.68
N ARG A 105 2.97 -4.48 -1.45
CA ARG A 105 2.26 -5.76 -1.42
C ARG A 105 1.83 -6.05 0.02
N VAL A 106 0.62 -6.57 0.19
CA VAL A 106 0.00 -6.79 1.49
C VAL A 106 -0.37 -8.26 1.63
N PHE A 107 0.10 -8.88 2.70
CA PHE A 107 -0.20 -10.26 3.07
C PHE A 107 -1.03 -10.28 4.35
N LEU A 108 -2.00 -11.20 4.39
CA LEU A 108 -2.75 -11.56 5.58
C LEU A 108 -2.17 -12.87 6.11
N LEU A 109 -1.81 -12.88 7.39
CA LEU A 109 -1.33 -14.07 8.08
C LEU A 109 -2.30 -14.40 9.21
N THR A 110 -2.58 -15.68 9.37
CA THR A 110 -3.36 -16.21 10.49
C THR A 110 -2.46 -17.08 11.34
N LEU A 111 -2.48 -16.87 12.66
CA LEU A 111 -1.71 -17.61 13.64
C LEU A 111 -2.53 -18.77 14.23
N GLU A 112 -1.86 -19.67 14.94
CA GLU A 112 -2.45 -20.85 15.60
C GLU A 112 -3.62 -20.49 16.53
N ASP A 113 -3.55 -19.36 17.23
CA ASP A 113 -4.61 -18.85 18.12
C ASP A 113 -5.79 -18.20 17.36
N GLY A 114 -5.76 -18.21 16.02
CA GLY A 114 -6.73 -17.55 15.15
C GLY A 114 -6.49 -16.04 15.00
N PHE A 115 -5.45 -15.48 15.62
CA PHE A 115 -5.10 -14.08 15.48
C PHE A 115 -4.69 -13.76 14.05
N LYS A 116 -5.16 -12.62 13.55
CA LYS A 116 -4.88 -12.16 12.19
C LYS A 116 -3.97 -10.94 12.22
N THR A 117 -2.93 -10.96 11.40
CA THR A 117 -2.00 -9.85 11.24
C THR A 117 -1.75 -9.58 9.77
N VAL A 118 -1.40 -8.33 9.47
CA VAL A 118 -1.06 -7.88 8.15
C VAL A 118 0.44 -7.64 8.06
N VAL A 119 1.04 -8.12 6.98
CA VAL A 119 2.40 -7.76 6.61
C VAL A 119 2.39 -6.95 5.34
N LYS A 120 3.05 -5.79 5.37
CA LYS A 120 3.29 -4.96 4.19
C LYS A 120 4.72 -5.11 3.75
N ILE A 121 4.92 -5.39 2.46
CA ILE A 121 6.23 -5.42 1.80
C ILE A 121 6.25 -4.28 0.76
N PRO A 122 7.06 -3.22 0.98
CA PRO A 122 7.23 -2.14 0.03
C PRO A 122 7.87 -2.59 -1.28
N TYR A 123 7.55 -1.90 -2.39
CA TYR A 123 8.23 -2.12 -3.65
C TYR A 123 9.54 -1.33 -3.75
N ASN A 124 10.53 -1.91 -4.43
CA ASN A 124 11.90 -1.37 -4.50
C ASN A 124 12.07 -0.07 -5.32
N PHE A 125 11.02 0.40 -5.99
CA PHE A 125 11.07 1.62 -6.81
C PHE A 125 10.73 2.91 -6.04
N LEU A 126 10.32 2.80 -4.78
CA LEU A 126 9.99 3.97 -3.96
C LEU A 126 11.27 4.76 -3.63
N VAL A 127 11.27 6.04 -3.98
CA VAL A 127 12.39 6.97 -3.69
C VAL A 127 11.88 7.98 -2.65
N PRO A 128 12.58 8.18 -1.51
CA PRO A 128 13.85 7.57 -1.11
C PRO A 128 13.69 6.16 -0.55
N LYS A 129 14.44 5.19 -1.09
CA LYS A 129 14.39 3.77 -0.70
C LYS A 129 14.49 3.55 0.81
N LYS A 130 15.36 4.32 1.47
CA LYS A 130 15.72 4.11 2.88
C LYS A 130 14.69 4.62 3.90
N TYR A 131 13.74 5.45 3.49
CA TYR A 131 12.89 6.17 4.46
C TYR A 131 11.41 5.90 4.33
N ALA A 132 10.94 5.21 3.28
CA ALA A 132 9.51 4.97 3.09
C ALA A 132 8.90 4.19 4.27
N THR A 133 9.48 3.03 4.60
CA THR A 133 9.05 2.19 5.71
C THR A 133 9.13 2.90 7.05
N ALA A 134 10.28 3.52 7.35
CA ALA A 134 10.49 4.24 8.60
C ALA A 134 9.53 5.43 8.74
N SER A 135 9.28 6.18 7.65
CA SER A 135 8.37 7.32 7.66
C SER A 135 6.92 6.88 7.86
N GLU A 136 6.52 5.73 7.29
CA GLU A 136 5.19 5.18 7.50
C GLU A 136 4.97 4.82 8.97
N VAL A 137 5.91 4.07 9.57
CA VAL A 137 5.84 3.67 10.97
C VAL A 137 5.86 4.90 11.91
N ALA A 138 6.73 5.87 11.64
CA ALA A 138 6.80 7.11 12.41
C ALA A 138 5.48 7.90 12.33
N THR A 139 4.84 7.92 11.15
CA THR A 139 3.55 8.59 10.96
C THR A 139 2.45 7.88 11.75
N LEU A 140 2.39 6.53 11.71
CA LEU A 140 1.42 5.77 12.51
C LEU A 140 1.60 6.02 14.01
N ALA A 141 2.85 6.02 14.49
CA ALA A 141 3.15 6.32 15.89
C ALA A 141 2.70 7.75 16.28
N PHE A 142 2.96 8.74 15.41
CA PHE A 142 2.52 10.11 15.63
C PHE A 142 0.99 10.23 15.67
N LEU A 143 0.29 9.62 14.72
CA LEU A 143 -1.18 9.66 14.66
C LEU A 143 -1.81 9.03 15.90
N ARG A 144 -1.26 7.89 16.37
CA ARG A 144 -1.68 7.27 17.63
C ARG A 144 -1.47 8.20 18.81
N GLN A 145 -0.32 8.88 18.89
CA GLN A 145 -0.05 9.86 19.93
C GLN A 145 -1.05 11.02 19.92
N LYS A 146 -1.61 11.36 18.76
CA LYS A 146 -2.68 12.36 18.61
C LYS A 146 -4.09 11.83 18.89
N GLY A 147 -4.23 10.58 19.33
CA GLY A 147 -5.51 9.95 19.63
C GLY A 147 -6.32 9.56 18.39
N ILE A 148 -5.68 9.53 17.21
CA ILE A 148 -6.32 9.07 15.98
C ILE A 148 -6.24 7.53 15.95
N PRO A 149 -7.37 6.81 15.75
CA PRO A 149 -7.36 5.36 15.67
C PRO A 149 -6.61 4.93 14.41
N VAL A 150 -5.44 4.31 14.62
CA VAL A 150 -4.59 3.76 13.57
C VAL A 150 -4.11 2.37 13.97
N PRO A 151 -3.88 1.46 12.99
CA PRO A 151 -3.54 0.07 13.30
C PRO A 151 -2.23 -0.06 14.10
N ASP A 152 -2.19 -0.98 15.06
CA ASP A 152 -0.98 -1.29 15.83
C ASP A 152 0.15 -1.83 14.94
N VAL A 153 1.39 -1.41 15.21
CA VAL A 153 2.59 -1.92 14.53
C VAL A 153 3.29 -2.85 15.52
N TYR A 154 3.41 -4.12 15.17
CA TYR A 154 4.04 -5.14 16.00
C TYR A 154 5.56 -5.18 15.78
N GLY A 155 6.00 -4.95 14.54
CA GLY A 155 7.42 -4.95 14.20
C GLY A 155 7.65 -4.48 12.78
N TRP A 156 8.88 -4.08 12.45
CA TRP A 156 9.22 -3.60 11.11
C TRP A 156 10.73 -3.66 10.87
N SER A 157 11.12 -3.69 9.59
CA SER A 157 12.50 -3.50 9.14
C SER A 157 12.51 -2.60 7.91
N SER A 158 13.30 -1.53 7.95
CA SER A 158 13.51 -0.60 6.83
C SER A 158 14.70 -0.93 5.95
N THR A 159 15.38 -2.06 6.20
CA THR A 159 16.50 -2.50 5.38
C THR A 159 16.30 -3.96 4.98
N PRO A 160 16.72 -4.36 3.77
CA PRO A 160 16.68 -5.77 3.36
C PRO A 160 17.75 -6.62 4.06
N ASP A 161 18.64 -6.01 4.85
CA ASP A 161 19.67 -6.69 5.66
C ASP A 161 19.05 -7.34 6.90
N ASN A 162 18.17 -8.31 6.65
CA ASN A 162 17.48 -9.10 7.66
C ASN A 162 17.14 -10.48 7.08
N ALA A 163 16.72 -11.43 7.93
CA ALA A 163 16.46 -12.81 7.52
C ALA A 163 15.40 -12.96 6.40
N VAL A 164 14.46 -12.01 6.29
CA VAL A 164 13.42 -12.01 5.23
C VAL A 164 14.02 -11.63 3.87
N GLY A 165 15.13 -10.89 3.84
CA GLY A 165 15.73 -10.34 2.61
C GLY A 165 14.96 -9.17 2.00
N ALA A 166 13.97 -8.63 2.70
CA ALA A 166 13.15 -7.51 2.24
C ALA A 166 12.76 -6.58 3.39
N GLU A 167 12.36 -5.36 3.05
CA GLU A 167 11.70 -4.46 3.98
C GLU A 167 10.30 -4.97 4.31
N TYR A 168 9.86 -4.78 5.55
CA TYR A 168 8.54 -5.21 5.98
C TYR A 168 7.99 -4.35 7.11
N ILE A 169 6.67 -4.33 7.24
CA ILE A 169 5.93 -3.83 8.40
C ILE A 169 4.94 -4.91 8.80
N VAL A 170 5.03 -5.40 10.03
CA VAL A 170 4.06 -6.29 10.68
C VAL A 170 3.12 -5.42 11.51
N MET A 171 1.82 -5.49 11.22
CA MET A 171 0.82 -4.62 11.83
C MET A 171 -0.52 -5.33 12.04
N GLU A 172 -1.40 -4.68 12.79
CA GLU A 172 -2.75 -5.13 13.10
C GLU A 172 -3.58 -5.29 11.82
N PHE A 173 -4.35 -6.39 11.76
CA PHE A 173 -5.39 -6.55 10.76
C PHE A 173 -6.65 -5.80 11.21
N VAL A 174 -6.97 -4.70 10.54
CA VAL A 174 -8.23 -3.99 10.74
C VAL A 174 -9.26 -4.52 9.74
N ALA A 175 -10.32 -5.14 10.26
CA ALA A 175 -11.44 -5.58 9.45
C ALA A 175 -12.15 -4.35 8.85
N ASP A 176 -12.17 -4.29 7.53
CA ASP A 176 -12.68 -3.16 6.77
C ASP A 176 -14.20 -3.01 6.97
N MET A 177 -14.62 -1.87 7.52
CA MET A 177 -15.93 -1.31 7.22
C MET A 177 -15.70 -0.22 6.18
N GLY A 178 -16.23 -0.44 4.98
CA GLY A 178 -16.13 0.54 3.91
C GLY A 178 -16.62 1.90 4.39
N LEU A 179 -15.85 2.95 4.07
CA LEU A 179 -16.29 4.33 4.28
C LEU A 179 -17.51 4.58 3.39
N ASP A 180 -18.71 4.55 3.99
CA ASP A 180 -19.94 5.01 3.33
C ASP A 180 -19.83 6.51 3.05
N THR A 181 -19.40 6.86 1.83
CA THR A 181 -19.57 8.22 1.31
C THR A 181 -21.05 8.45 1.06
N LYS A 182 -21.70 9.16 1.99
CA LYS A 182 -23.03 9.74 1.79
C LYS A 182 -23.04 10.77 0.66
#